data_AF-A0A956KN73-F1
#
_entry.id   AF-A0A956KN73-F1
#
_cell.length_a   1.000
_cell.length_b   1.000
_cell.length_c   1.000
_cell.angle_alpha   90.00
_cell.angle_beta   90.00
_cell.angle_gamma   90.00
#
_symmetry.space_group_name_H-M   'P 1'
#
loop_
_entity.id
_entity.type
_entity.pdbx_description
1 polymer ?
#
loop_
_entity_poly.entity_id
_entity_poly.type
_entity_poly.pdbx_seq_one_letter_code
_entity_poly.pdbx_strand_id
1 'polypeptide(L)'
;MMPRHNFARPRGRLVEITIESKALADNQLGDPATRSCAIYLPPGYEDGNNDGYPLFVGLAAFGGTGFKLLNWQSFGESLIQRLDRLIAAGELGPVVLALPDGFTSLGGN
;
A
#
# COMPACT_ATOMS: atom_id res chain seq x y z
N MET A 1 -3.44 -10.44 -28.89
CA MET A 1 -2.62 -9.25 -28.56
C MET A 1 -1.66 -9.64 -27.45
N MET A 2 -0.35 -9.34 -27.55
CA MET A 2 0.60 -9.66 -26.47
C MET A 2 0.36 -8.74 -25.26
N PRO A 3 0.44 -9.25 -24.02
CA PRO A 3 0.44 -8.40 -22.82
C PRO A 3 1.62 -7.44 -22.88
N ARG A 4 1.37 -6.13 -22.70
CA ARG A 4 2.42 -5.12 -22.68
C ARG A 4 2.90 -4.94 -21.24
N HIS A 5 4.12 -5.37 -20.97
CA HIS A 5 4.71 -5.21 -19.64
C HIS A 5 5.04 -3.73 -19.37
N ASN A 6 4.66 -3.23 -18.19
CA ASN A 6 4.97 -1.87 -17.76
C ASN A 6 6.31 -1.84 -17.01
N PHE A 7 7.36 -1.41 -17.71
CA PHE A 7 8.72 -1.26 -17.16
C PHE A 7 8.91 0.02 -16.34
N ALA A 8 7.92 0.92 -16.30
CA ALA A 8 8.05 2.18 -15.56
C ALA A 8 8.19 1.91 -14.06
N ARG A 9 9.22 2.49 -13.44
CA ARG A 9 9.34 2.45 -11.98
C ARG A 9 8.24 3.33 -11.35
N PRO A 10 7.77 2.98 -10.15
CA PRO A 10 6.88 3.87 -9.40
C PRO A 10 7.50 5.25 -9.23
N ARG A 11 6.70 6.30 -9.42
CA ARG A 11 7.08 7.71 -9.28
C ARG A 11 6.66 8.28 -7.93
N GLY A 12 5.56 7.78 -7.37
CA GLY A 12 5.22 8.06 -5.97
C GLY A 12 6.25 7.45 -5.01
N ARG A 13 6.21 7.90 -3.76
CA ARG A 13 7.17 7.51 -2.72
C ARG A 13 6.53 6.46 -1.82
N LEU A 14 7.29 5.41 -1.51
CA LEU A 14 6.93 4.48 -0.45
C LEU A 14 7.64 4.86 0.84
N VAL A 15 6.89 4.94 1.92
CA VAL A 15 7.42 5.03 3.28
C VAL A 15 6.85 3.89 4.10
N GLU A 16 7.57 3.45 5.10
CA GLU A 16 7.06 2.50 6.08
C GLU A 16 6.87 3.24 7.40
N ILE A 17 5.72 3.00 8.01
CA ILE A 17 5.44 3.46 9.37
C ILE A 17 5.18 2.26 10.27
N THR A 18 5.44 2.46 11.54
CA THR A 18 5.17 1.48 12.59
C THR A 18 3.95 1.94 13.39
N ILE A 19 2.99 1.05 13.58
CA ILE A 19 1.76 1.30 14.33
C ILE A 19 1.78 0.42 15.57
N GLU A 20 1.72 1.03 16.75
CA GLU A 20 1.45 0.33 18.00
C GLU A 20 -0.07 0.20 18.18
N SER A 21 -0.58 -1.04 18.16
CA SER A 21 -2.01 -1.30 18.27
C SER A 21 -2.38 -1.80 19.66
N LYS A 22 -3.02 -0.93 20.44
CA LYS A 22 -3.61 -1.32 21.74
C LYS A 22 -4.64 -2.43 21.61
N ALA A 23 -5.32 -2.54 20.47
CA ALA A 23 -6.30 -3.59 20.21
C ALA A 23 -5.67 -4.98 20.06
N LEU A 24 -4.36 -5.04 19.79
CA LEU A 24 -3.61 -6.30 19.66
C LEU A 24 -2.77 -6.61 20.90
N ALA A 25 -2.81 -5.76 21.93
CA ALA A 25 -2.11 -6.01 23.18
C ALA A 25 -2.59 -7.32 23.81
N ASP A 26 -1.65 -8.14 24.28
CA ASP A 26 -1.90 -9.43 24.95
C ASP A 26 -2.84 -10.38 24.17
N ASN A 27 -2.81 -10.32 22.83
CA ASN A 27 -3.59 -11.23 22.00
C ASN A 27 -3.20 -12.70 22.28
N GLN A 28 -4.18 -13.61 22.14
CA GLN A 28 -4.02 -15.03 22.49
C GLN A 28 -2.93 -15.76 21.71
N LEU A 29 -2.56 -15.25 20.54
CA LEU A 29 -1.52 -15.86 19.71
C LEU A 29 -0.11 -15.42 20.13
N GLY A 30 0.00 -14.40 20.99
CA GLY A 30 1.27 -13.78 21.34
C GLY A 30 1.92 -13.04 20.17
N ASP A 31 1.16 -12.74 19.10
CA ASP A 31 1.70 -12.01 17.97
C ASP A 31 2.05 -10.57 18.39
N PRO A 32 3.02 -9.90 17.72
CA PRO A 32 3.37 -8.53 18.06
C PRO A 32 2.18 -7.56 17.97
N ALA A 33 1.97 -6.74 19.02
CA ALA A 33 0.98 -5.66 18.99
C ALA A 33 1.41 -4.49 18.09
N THR A 34 2.69 -4.45 17.72
CA THR A 34 3.29 -3.49 16.81
C THR A 34 3.26 -4.03 15.38
N ARG A 35 2.70 -3.27 14.44
CA ARG A 35 2.56 -3.65 13.03
C ARG A 35 3.23 -2.65 12.11
N SER A 36 3.89 -3.16 11.07
CA SER A 36 4.35 -2.32 9.97
C SER A 36 3.20 -1.97 9.04
N CYS A 37 3.24 -0.78 8.44
CA CYS A 37 2.31 -0.35 7.41
C CYS A 37 3.09 0.39 6.33
N ALA A 38 3.02 -0.10 5.09
CA ALA A 38 3.56 0.63 3.96
C ALA A 38 2.58 1.71 3.52
N ILE A 39 3.07 2.92 3.32
CA ILE A 39 2.31 4.06 2.83
C ILE A 39 2.89 4.48 1.48
N TYR A 40 2.04 4.50 0.46
CA TYR A 40 2.34 5.15 -0.81
C TYR A 40 1.85 6.61 -0.75
N LEU A 41 2.76 7.52 -1.08
CA LEU A 41 2.53 8.94 -1.24
C LEU A 41 2.55 9.27 -2.73
N PRO A 42 1.52 9.95 -3.26
CA PRO A 42 1.43 10.26 -4.68
C PRO A 42 2.57 11.20 -5.12
N PRO A 43 2.94 11.21 -6.42
CA PRO A 43 3.84 12.23 -6.95
C PRO A 43 3.37 13.65 -6.58
N GLY A 44 4.28 14.51 -6.15
CA GLY A 44 3.97 15.88 -5.71
C GLY A 44 3.43 16.00 -4.29
N TYR A 45 3.42 14.92 -3.48
CA TYR A 45 2.92 14.97 -2.10
C TYR A 45 3.55 16.08 -1.24
N GLU A 46 4.85 16.33 -1.39
CA GLU A 46 5.60 17.34 -0.63
C GLU A 46 5.24 18.79 -1.00
N ASP A 47 4.67 19.01 -2.18
CA ASP A 47 4.26 20.35 -2.61
C ASP A 47 3.05 20.87 -1.80
N GLY A 48 2.44 19.98 -1.02
CA GLY A 48 1.36 20.29 -0.08
C GLY A 48 -0.01 20.35 -0.76
N ASN A 49 -1.01 19.80 -0.07
CA ASN A 49 -2.41 20.04 -0.37
C ASN A 49 -3.11 20.47 0.93
N ASN A 50 -3.63 21.70 0.97
CA ASN A 50 -4.29 22.26 2.16
C ASN A 50 -5.52 21.46 2.60
N ASP A 51 -6.17 20.77 1.66
CA ASP A 51 -7.37 19.96 1.95
C ASP A 51 -7.01 18.50 2.31
N GLY A 52 -5.72 18.16 2.33
CA GLY A 52 -5.25 16.80 2.52
C GLY A 52 -5.46 15.90 1.30
N TYR A 53 -5.28 14.59 1.48
CA TYR A 53 -5.45 13.59 0.43
C TYR A 53 -6.44 12.51 0.88
N PRO A 54 -7.30 11.99 -0.02
CA PRO A 54 -8.07 10.78 0.26
C PRO A 54 -7.13 9.62 0.61
N LEU A 55 -7.51 8.84 1.62
CA LEU A 55 -6.79 7.66 2.05
C LEU A 55 -7.49 6.40 1.56
N PHE A 56 -6.79 5.60 0.76
CA PHE A 56 -7.16 4.22 0.48
C PHE A 56 -6.45 3.29 1.46
N VAL A 57 -7.15 2.23 1.89
CA VAL A 57 -6.59 1.18 2.72
C VAL A 57 -6.68 -0.13 1.96
N GLY A 58 -5.54 -0.62 1.47
CA GLY A 58 -5.44 -1.88 0.75
C GLY A 58 -5.21 -3.03 1.71
N LEU A 59 -6.23 -3.87 1.89
CA LEU A 59 -6.14 -5.06 2.74
C LEU A 59 -5.74 -6.27 1.90
N ALA A 60 -4.82 -7.07 2.44
CA ALA A 60 -4.41 -8.31 1.81
C ALA A 60 -5.44 -9.42 2.10
N ALA A 61 -5.57 -10.34 1.15
CA ALA A 61 -6.32 -11.58 1.37
C ALA A 61 -5.56 -12.51 2.33
N PHE A 62 -6.27 -13.52 2.84
CA PHE A 62 -5.69 -14.61 3.64
C PHE A 62 -4.42 -15.18 3.00
N GLY A 63 -3.40 -15.44 3.82
CA GLY A 63 -2.07 -15.84 3.38
C GLY A 63 -1.21 -14.69 2.86
N GLY A 64 -1.68 -13.45 2.97
CA GLY A 64 -1.04 -12.25 2.44
C GLY A 64 -0.79 -11.16 3.48
N THR A 65 0.08 -10.23 3.10
CA THR A 65 0.38 -9.00 3.85
C THR A 65 0.19 -7.81 2.91
N GLY A 66 -0.12 -6.63 3.43
CA GLY A 66 -0.26 -5.40 2.64
C GLY A 66 0.95 -5.15 1.72
N PHE A 67 2.16 -5.50 2.17
CA PHE A 67 3.39 -5.42 1.38
C PHE A 67 3.34 -6.22 0.08
N LYS A 68 2.59 -7.34 0.01
CA LYS A 68 2.45 -8.12 -1.23
C LYS A 68 1.77 -7.32 -2.35
N LEU A 69 0.93 -6.34 -2.01
CA LEU A 69 0.26 -5.47 -2.98
C LEU A 69 1.23 -4.49 -3.67
N LEU A 70 2.45 -4.32 -3.12
CA LEU A 70 3.52 -3.52 -3.71
C LEU A 70 4.35 -4.27 -4.75
N ASN A 71 4.26 -5.61 -4.76
CA ASN A 71 5.17 -6.44 -5.54
C ASN A 71 5.05 -6.19 -7.04
N TRP A 72 6.19 -6.32 -7.71
CA TRP A 72 6.29 -6.34 -9.16
C TRP A 72 5.38 -7.40 -9.78
N GLN A 73 4.75 -7.08 -10.91
CA GLN A 73 3.88 -7.99 -11.64
C GLN A 73 4.47 -8.26 -13.04
N SER A 74 4.73 -9.52 -13.39
CA SER A 74 5.43 -9.88 -14.63
C SER A 74 4.71 -9.49 -15.92
N PHE A 75 3.37 -9.44 -15.89
CA PHE A 75 2.54 -9.14 -17.07
C PHE A 75 1.50 -8.06 -16.79
N GLY A 76 1.77 -7.20 -15.82
CA GLY A 76 0.85 -6.15 -15.42
C GLY A 76 1.55 -5.03 -14.65
N GLU A 77 0.73 -4.16 -14.10
CA GLU A 77 1.15 -3.11 -13.16
C GLU A 77 1.04 -3.64 -11.74
N SER A 78 2.04 -3.34 -10.89
CA SER A 78 1.82 -3.32 -9.45
C SER A 78 0.78 -2.26 -9.08
N LEU A 79 0.23 -2.33 -7.88
CA LEU A 79 -0.81 -1.39 -7.46
C LEU A 79 -0.34 0.07 -7.53
N ILE A 80 0.89 0.34 -7.11
CA ILE A 80 1.48 1.69 -7.13
C ILE A 80 1.77 2.18 -8.55
N GLN A 81 2.20 1.31 -9.47
CA GLN A 81 2.35 1.67 -10.89
C GLN A 81 1.01 2.07 -11.50
N ARG A 82 -0.05 1.35 -11.14
CA ARG A 82 -1.42 1.65 -11.59
C ARG A 82 -1.90 3.00 -11.06
N LEU A 83 -1.70 3.27 -9.77
CA LEU A 83 -2.04 4.57 -9.16
C LEU A 83 -1.28 5.71 -9.85
N ASP A 84 0.04 5.57 -10.03
CA ASP A 84 0.86 6.56 -10.74
C ASP A 84 0.33 6.85 -12.14
N ARG A 85 -0.03 5.81 -12.90
CA ARG A 85 -0.56 5.98 -14.26
C ARG A 85 -1.91 6.70 -14.24
N LEU A 86 -2.83 6.27 -13.39
CA LEU A 86 -4.18 6.87 -13.30
C LEU A 86 -4.11 8.35 -12.87
N ILE A 87 -3.21 8.67 -11.92
CA ILE A 87 -2.98 10.05 -11.48
C ILE A 87 -2.43 10.90 -12.63
N ALA A 88 -1.40 10.43 -13.34
CA ALA A 88 -0.84 11.19 -14.45
C ALA A 88 -1.76 11.29 -15.68
N ALA A 89 -2.67 10.33 -15.85
CA ALA A 89 -3.71 10.39 -16.89
C ALA A 89 -4.86 11.34 -16.52
N GLY A 90 -4.94 11.81 -15.27
CA GLY A 90 -6.07 12.60 -14.77
C GLY A 90 -7.35 11.80 -14.52
N GLU A 91 -7.27 10.47 -14.54
CA GLU A 91 -8.41 9.55 -14.30
C GLU A 91 -8.66 9.31 -12.81
N LEU A 92 -7.67 9.63 -11.96
CA LEU A 92 -7.74 9.57 -10.50
C LEU A 92 -7.05 10.81 -9.93
N GLY A 93 -7.67 11.49 -8.96
CA GLY A 93 -6.99 12.53 -8.19
C GLY A 93 -5.81 11.96 -7.38
N PRO A 94 -4.88 12.78 -6.88
CA PRO A 94 -3.82 12.31 -5.98
C PRO A 94 -4.43 11.61 -4.75
N VAL A 95 -3.97 10.39 -4.45
CA VAL A 95 -4.42 9.61 -3.28
C VAL A 95 -3.23 9.06 -2.51
N VAL A 96 -3.38 8.96 -1.19
CA VAL A 96 -2.49 8.21 -0.32
C VAL A 96 -3.03 6.79 -0.19
N LEU A 97 -2.16 5.79 -0.19
CA LEU A 97 -2.55 4.40 0.00
C LEU A 97 -1.80 3.81 1.20
N ALA A 98 -2.52 3.33 2.19
CA ALA A 98 -2.00 2.55 3.31
C ALA A 98 -2.17 1.04 3.06
N LEU A 99 -1.14 0.28 3.41
CA LEU A 99 -1.02 -1.16 3.21
C LEU A 99 -0.52 -1.78 4.52
N PRO A 100 -1.41 -1.99 5.50
CA PRO A 100 -1.03 -2.55 6.79
C PRO A 100 -0.58 -4.01 6.65
N ASP A 101 0.43 -4.40 7.44
CA ASP A 101 0.75 -5.80 7.67
C ASP A 101 -0.20 -6.40 8.71
N GLY A 102 -1.28 -7.01 8.23
CA GLY A 102 -2.23 -7.78 9.03
C GLY A 102 -1.87 -9.26 9.17
N PHE A 103 -0.64 -9.68 8.84
CA PHE A 103 -0.27 -11.08 8.95
C PHE A 103 -0.20 -11.52 10.42
N THR A 104 -0.79 -12.68 10.70
CA THR A 104 -0.84 -13.29 12.04
C THR A 104 -0.30 -14.71 11.96
N SER A 105 -0.05 -15.32 13.12
CA SER A 105 0.36 -16.73 13.20
C SER A 105 -0.68 -17.71 12.62
N LEU A 106 -1.92 -17.26 12.38
CA LEU A 106 -2.96 -18.03 11.69
C LEU A 106 -2.95 -17.90 10.17
N GLY A 107 -2.02 -17.11 9.61
CA GLY A 107 -1.92 -16.86 8.17
C GLY A 107 -2.64 -15.59 7.70
N GLY A 108 -3.10 -14.75 8.62
CA GLY A 108 -3.65 -13.42 8.33
C GLY A 108 -5.14 -13.27 8.61
N ASN A 109 -5.47 -12.12 9.20
CA ASN A 109 -6.70 -11.32 9.16
C ASN A 109 -6.53 -10.23 10.23
#